data_AF-A0A9K3J5J8-F1
#
_entry.id   AF-A0A9K3J5J8-F1
#
_cell.length_a   1.000
_cell.length_b   1.000
_cell.length_c   1.000
_cell.angle_alpha   90.00
_cell.angle_beta   90.00
_cell.angle_gamma   90.00
#
_symmetry.space_group_name_H-M   'P 1'
#
loop_
_entity.id
_entity.type
_entity.pdbx_description
1 polymer ?
#
loop_
_entity_poly.entity_id
_entity_poly.type
_entity_poly.pdbx_seq_one_letter_code
_entity_poly.pdbx_strand_id
1 'polypeptide(L)'
;MECQKSNDQIAYPVFYDVDPSEVRKQRGPVGEALAEHTNKDIRKWREALTEAANLSGWDLEKTADGHEAKVIKLIVQHISLELRSINVNLDDKLVGMEPRLQDLEESLDIASNEVRMIGIKGMGGAGKTTLARAVFDRISVHFEAKSFVENVREVSKASLSGLLSLQQKILSELLNGQGNNVGSVHEGTKI
;
A
#
# COMPACT_ATOMS: atom_id res chain seq x y z
N MET A 1 -6.72 22.27 -8.57
CA MET A 1 -5.63 22.16 -9.56
C MET A 1 -4.50 23.15 -9.32
N GLU A 2 -4.78 24.37 -8.82
CA GLU A 2 -3.74 25.32 -8.44
C GLU A 2 -2.67 24.72 -7.50
N CYS A 3 -3.07 23.96 -6.47
CA CYS A 3 -2.10 23.31 -5.56
C CYS A 3 -1.21 22.25 -6.25
N GLN A 4 -1.71 21.56 -7.26
CA GLN A 4 -0.91 20.61 -8.05
C GLN A 4 0.12 21.33 -8.92
N LYS A 5 -0.19 22.56 -9.37
CA LYS A 5 0.72 23.42 -10.13
C LYS A 5 1.73 24.17 -9.26
N SER A 6 1.39 24.48 -8.01
CA SER A 6 2.18 25.34 -7.15
C SER A 6 2.96 24.63 -6.03
N ASN A 7 2.57 23.42 -5.61
CA ASN A 7 3.03 22.81 -4.35
C ASN A 7 3.43 21.31 -4.46
N ASP A 8 3.90 20.81 -5.60
CA ASP A 8 4.33 19.41 -5.81
C ASP A 8 3.31 18.33 -5.37
N GLN A 9 2.04 18.72 -5.16
CA GLN A 9 1.00 17.80 -4.72
C GLN A 9 0.54 16.96 -5.91
N ILE A 10 0.49 15.64 -5.72
CA ILE A 10 -0.02 14.73 -6.74
C ILE A 10 -1.53 14.61 -6.57
N ALA A 11 -2.27 14.75 -7.67
CA ALA A 11 -3.71 14.57 -7.72
C ALA A 11 -4.04 13.35 -8.57
N TYR A 12 -4.96 12.51 -8.07
CA TYR A 12 -5.43 11.32 -8.78
C TYR A 12 -6.95 11.40 -8.95
N PRO A 13 -7.47 11.70 -10.16
CA PRO A 13 -8.90 11.73 -10.39
C PRO A 13 -9.49 10.31 -10.40
N VAL A 14 -10.68 10.18 -9.83
CA VAL A 14 -11.51 8.97 -9.88
C VAL A 14 -12.82 9.34 -10.55
N PHE A 15 -13.11 8.73 -11.69
CA PHE A 15 -14.33 8.96 -12.45
C PHE A 15 -15.33 7.85 -12.12
N TYR A 16 -16.31 8.20 -11.30
CA TYR A 16 -17.38 7.33 -10.84
C TYR A 16 -18.64 7.59 -11.68
N ASP A 17 -19.06 6.60 -12.47
CA ASP A 17 -20.26 6.67 -13.31
C ASP A 17 -20.29 7.91 -14.24
N VAL A 18 -19.11 8.31 -14.72
CA VAL A 18 -18.95 9.44 -15.64
C VAL A 18 -17.79 9.15 -16.59
N ASP A 19 -17.99 9.34 -17.89
CA ASP A 19 -16.89 9.21 -18.85
C ASP A 19 -15.94 10.42 -18.69
N PRO A 20 -14.62 10.19 -18.54
CA PRO A 20 -13.65 11.27 -18.37
C PRO A 20 -13.69 12.33 -19.49
N SER A 21 -14.12 11.95 -20.70
CA SER A 21 -14.25 12.86 -21.83
C SER A 21 -15.42 13.83 -21.71
N GLU A 22 -16.48 13.47 -20.98
CA GLU A 22 -17.58 14.40 -20.66
C GLU A 22 -17.11 15.50 -19.71
N VAL A 23 -16.31 15.14 -18.70
CA VAL A 23 -15.68 16.10 -17.79
C VAL A 23 -14.68 16.99 -18.53
N ARG A 24 -13.80 16.38 -19.34
CA ARG A 24 -12.76 17.10 -20.09
C ARG A 24 -13.33 18.07 -21.11
N LYS A 25 -14.35 17.65 -21.86
CA LYS A 25 -14.95 18.45 -22.94
C LYS A 25 -16.14 19.27 -22.47
N GLN A 26 -16.57 19.11 -21.22
CA GLN A 26 -17.72 19.78 -20.61
C GLN A 26 -18.98 19.58 -21.47
N ARG A 27 -19.29 18.32 -21.79
CA ARG A 27 -20.44 17.90 -22.62
C ARG A 27 -21.38 17.02 -21.81
N GLY A 28 -22.55 16.72 -22.38
CA GLY A 28 -23.54 15.87 -21.74
C GLY A 28 -24.01 16.44 -20.40
N PRO A 29 -24.33 15.58 -19.42
CA PRO A 29 -24.82 16.00 -18.11
C PRO A 29 -23.88 16.96 -17.38
N VAL A 30 -22.55 16.77 -17.50
CA VAL A 30 -21.55 17.67 -16.89
C VAL A 30 -21.61 19.06 -17.50
N GLY A 31 -21.74 19.14 -18.83
CA GLY A 31 -21.84 20.41 -19.55
C GLY A 31 -23.12 21.17 -19.22
N GLU A 32 -24.24 20.45 -19.15
CA GLU A 32 -25.57 20.99 -18.80
C GLU A 32 -25.56 21.56 -17.38
N ALA A 33 -25.09 20.80 -16.39
CA ALA A 33 -24.99 21.27 -15.01
C ALA A 33 -24.09 22.52 -14.88
N LEU A 34 -22.97 22.58 -15.61
CA LEU A 34 -22.11 23.76 -15.63
C LEU A 34 -22.72 24.97 -16.35
N ALA A 35 -23.72 24.77 -17.22
CA ALA A 35 -24.40 25.87 -17.93
C ALA A 35 -25.44 26.56 -17.05
N GLU A 36 -26.03 25.85 -16.09
CA GLU A 36 -26.96 26.43 -15.11
C GLU A 36 -26.28 27.39 -14.12
N HIS A 37 -24.95 27.28 -13.97
CA HIS A 37 -24.18 28.08 -13.03
C HIS A 37 -23.61 29.35 -13.69
N THR A 38 -24.04 30.52 -13.21
CA THR A 38 -23.62 31.85 -13.73
C THR A 38 -22.67 32.61 -12.79
N ASN A 39 -22.09 31.93 -11.79
CA ASN A 39 -21.17 32.55 -10.85
C ASN A 39 -19.86 32.99 -11.54
N LYS A 40 -19.22 34.04 -11.03
CA LYS A 40 -17.95 34.60 -11.50
C LYS A 40 -16.81 33.57 -11.50
N ASP A 41 -16.88 32.54 -10.67
CA ASP A 41 -15.87 31.47 -10.59
C ASP A 41 -16.07 30.34 -11.61
N ILE A 42 -17.15 30.36 -12.42
CA ILE A 42 -17.44 29.30 -13.39
C ILE A 42 -16.28 29.04 -14.35
N ARG A 43 -15.55 30.10 -14.74
CA ARG A 43 -14.37 29.96 -15.60
C ARG A 43 -13.27 29.14 -14.94
N LYS A 44 -12.98 29.41 -13.66
CA LYS A 44 -11.97 28.67 -12.89
C LYS A 44 -12.36 27.21 -12.71
N TRP A 45 -13.65 26.93 -12.49
CA TRP A 45 -14.14 25.56 -12.35
C TRP A 45 -14.01 24.78 -13.66
N ARG A 46 -14.38 25.39 -14.79
CA ARG A 46 -14.23 24.78 -16.12
C ARG A 46 -12.77 24.45 -16.43
N GLU A 47 -11.86 25.36 -16.14
CA GLU A 47 -10.42 25.15 -16.27
C GLU A 47 -9.95 24.00 -15.35
N ALA A 48 -10.30 24.03 -14.06
CA ALA A 48 -9.89 23.02 -13.10
C ALA A 48 -10.42 21.61 -13.42
N LEU A 49 -11.67 21.48 -13.88
CA LEU A 49 -12.26 20.20 -14.29
C LEU A 49 -11.59 19.65 -15.55
N THR A 50 -11.30 20.52 -16.52
CA THR A 50 -10.57 20.12 -17.73
C THR A 50 -9.18 19.61 -17.39
N GLU A 51 -8.48 20.32 -16.51
CA GLU A 51 -7.15 19.93 -16.03
C GLU A 51 -7.17 18.62 -15.26
N ALA A 52 -8.09 18.46 -14.31
CA ALA A 52 -8.26 17.22 -13.57
C ALA A 52 -8.56 16.05 -14.51
N ALA A 53 -9.43 16.25 -15.51
CA ALA A 53 -9.79 15.21 -16.48
C ALA A 53 -8.68 14.90 -17.51
N ASN A 54 -7.60 15.68 -17.53
CA ASN A 54 -6.41 15.39 -18.33
C ASN A 54 -5.34 14.62 -17.54
N LEU A 55 -5.49 14.47 -16.22
CA LEU A 55 -4.59 13.64 -15.43
C LEU A 55 -4.89 12.15 -15.66
N SER A 56 -3.87 11.31 -15.48
CA SER A 56 -4.05 9.87 -15.35
C SER A 56 -4.83 9.56 -14.08
N GLY A 57 -5.86 8.73 -14.19
CA GLY A 57 -6.69 8.33 -13.06
C GLY A 57 -7.49 7.07 -13.38
N TRP A 58 -8.50 6.80 -12.56
CA TRP A 58 -9.31 5.58 -12.69
C TRP A 58 -10.70 5.89 -13.23
N ASP A 59 -11.01 5.28 -14.36
CA ASP A 59 -12.36 5.20 -14.90
C ASP A 59 -12.99 3.90 -14.40
N LEU A 60 -14.02 4.00 -13.56
CA LEU A 60 -14.59 2.85 -12.87
C LEU A 60 -15.15 1.80 -13.85
N GLU A 61 -15.82 2.23 -14.92
CA GLU A 61 -16.42 1.34 -15.91
C GLU A 61 -15.34 0.54 -16.65
N LYS A 62 -14.23 1.21 -16.98
CA LYS A 62 -13.11 0.60 -17.71
C LYS A 62 -12.11 -0.12 -16.81
N THR A 63 -12.17 0.07 -15.49
CA THR A 63 -11.23 -0.52 -14.53
C THR A 63 -11.85 -1.74 -13.85
N ALA A 64 -11.15 -2.87 -13.88
CA ALA A 64 -11.59 -4.11 -13.21
C ALA A 64 -13.04 -4.53 -13.55
N ASP A 65 -13.45 -4.31 -14.80
CA ASP A 65 -14.79 -4.63 -15.33
C ASP A 65 -15.92 -4.02 -14.49
N GLY A 66 -15.77 -2.78 -14.01
CA GLY A 66 -16.79 -2.08 -13.21
C GLY A 66 -16.91 -2.55 -11.76
N HIS A 67 -16.07 -3.47 -11.29
CA HIS A 67 -16.16 -3.98 -9.92
C HIS A 67 -15.60 -2.97 -8.91
N GLU A 68 -16.46 -2.15 -8.32
CA GLU A 68 -16.09 -1.05 -7.42
C GLU A 68 -15.10 -1.47 -6.32
N ALA A 69 -15.36 -2.59 -5.64
CA ALA A 69 -14.50 -3.09 -4.57
C ALA A 69 -13.08 -3.44 -5.06
N LYS A 70 -12.95 -3.97 -6.29
CA LYS A 70 -11.64 -4.25 -6.89
C LYS A 70 -10.92 -2.94 -7.24
N VAL A 71 -11.64 -1.96 -7.80
CA VAL A 71 -11.05 -0.65 -8.12
C VAL A 71 -10.57 0.06 -6.85
N ILE A 72 -11.38 0.08 -5.79
CA ILE A 72 -10.99 0.65 -4.49
C ILE A 72 -9.73 -0.05 -3.96
N LYS A 73 -9.66 -1.39 -4.04
CA LYS A 73 -8.47 -2.14 -3.62
C LYS A 73 -7.23 -1.72 -4.42
N LEU A 74 -7.34 -1.56 -5.73
CA LEU A 74 -6.24 -1.11 -6.59
C LEU A 74 -5.80 0.32 -6.25
N ILE A 75 -6.75 1.24 -6.04
CA ILE A 75 -6.47 2.63 -5.66
C ILE A 75 -5.71 2.67 -4.33
N VAL A 76 -6.21 1.96 -3.32
CA VAL A 76 -5.59 1.90 -1.99
C VAL A 76 -4.17 1.32 -2.08
N GLN A 77 -3.98 0.25 -2.86
CA GLN A 77 -2.67 -0.35 -3.08
C GLN A 77 -1.70 0.63 -3.75
N HIS A 78 -2.12 1.28 -4.84
CA HIS A 78 -1.29 2.23 -5.57
C HIS A 78 -0.89 3.44 -4.71
N ILE A 79 -1.86 4.09 -4.06
CA ILE A 79 -1.58 5.26 -3.19
C ILE A 79 -0.70 4.86 -2.01
N SER A 80 -0.92 3.70 -1.41
CA SER A 80 -0.09 3.21 -0.30
C SER A 80 1.36 2.96 -0.73
N LEU A 81 1.58 2.46 -1.94
CA LEU A 81 2.91 2.27 -2.51
C LEU A 81 3.62 3.59 -2.78
N GLU A 82 2.92 4.55 -3.41
CA GLU A 82 3.47 5.89 -3.68
C GLU A 82 3.87 6.60 -2.39
N LEU A 83 2.99 6.61 -1.38
CA LEU A 83 3.29 7.18 -0.06
C LEU A 83 4.46 6.46 0.62
N ARG A 84 4.57 5.13 0.48
CA ARG A 84 5.72 4.40 1.02
C ARG A 84 6.99 4.71 0.26
N SER A 85 7.00 4.77 -1.08
CA SER A 85 8.18 5.15 -1.84
C SER A 85 8.75 6.50 -1.39
N ILE A 86 7.87 7.46 -1.08
CA ILE A 86 8.26 8.76 -0.53
C ILE A 86 8.92 8.61 0.86
N ASN A 87 8.39 7.72 1.70
CA ASN A 87 8.87 7.47 3.07
C ASN A 87 10.04 6.47 3.17
N VAL A 88 10.23 5.62 2.16
CA VAL A 88 11.29 4.59 2.05
C VAL A 88 12.52 5.18 1.34
N ASN A 89 12.66 6.51 1.29
CA ASN A 89 13.99 7.12 1.31
C ASN A 89 14.65 6.70 2.63
N LEU A 90 15.17 5.46 2.62
CA LEU A 90 15.87 4.77 3.69
C LEU A 90 16.90 5.74 4.23
N ASP A 91 16.93 5.88 5.57
CA ASP A 91 17.87 6.72 6.32
C ASP A 91 19.19 6.82 5.54
N ASP A 92 19.52 8.01 5.03
CA ASP A 92 20.62 8.28 4.07
C ASP A 92 21.99 7.70 4.52
N LYS A 93 22.04 7.23 5.77
CA LYS A 93 23.13 6.54 6.45
C LYS A 93 23.31 5.08 6.04
N LEU A 94 22.33 4.44 5.38
CA LEU A 94 22.39 3.01 5.03
C LEU A 94 22.91 2.77 3.62
N VAL A 95 24.24 2.78 3.48
CA VAL A 95 24.93 2.55 2.20
C VAL A 95 24.75 1.11 1.71
N GLY A 96 24.36 0.95 0.43
CA GLY A 96 24.29 -0.35 -0.24
C GLY A 96 23.06 -1.21 0.11
N MET A 97 22.02 -0.62 0.71
CA MET A 97 20.75 -1.31 0.98
C MET A 97 19.91 -1.54 -0.27
N GLU A 98 19.82 -0.54 -1.15
CA GLU A 98 18.93 -0.61 -2.31
C GLU A 98 19.20 -1.81 -3.24
N PRO A 99 20.46 -2.13 -3.62
CA PRO A 99 20.72 -3.31 -4.43
C PRO A 99 20.30 -4.61 -3.73
N ARG A 100 20.52 -4.70 -2.41
CA ARG A 100 20.15 -5.89 -1.61
C ARG A 100 18.64 -6.04 -1.46
N LEU A 101 17.91 -4.93 -1.41
CA LEU A 101 16.45 -4.94 -1.43
C LEU A 101 15.94 -5.45 -2.77
N GLN A 102 16.48 -4.92 -3.87
CA GLN A 102 16.11 -5.32 -5.21
C GLN A 102 16.34 -6.83 -5.45
N ASP A 103 17.54 -7.35 -5.09
CA ASP A 103 17.85 -8.78 -5.20
C ASP A 103 16.84 -9.67 -4.43
N LEU A 104 16.41 -9.21 -3.25
CA LEU A 104 15.44 -9.93 -2.41
C LEU A 104 14.02 -9.84 -2.98
N GLU A 105 13.62 -8.70 -3.52
CA GLU A 105 12.31 -8.53 -4.16
C GLU A 105 12.16 -9.43 -5.39
N GLU A 106 13.19 -9.49 -6.23
CA GLU A 106 13.21 -10.38 -7.40
C GLU A 106 13.14 -11.85 -6.98
N SER A 107 13.83 -12.23 -5.90
CA SER A 107 13.77 -13.59 -5.34
C SER A 107 12.40 -13.94 -4.74
N LEU A 108 11.74 -12.96 -4.12
CA LEU A 108 10.42 -13.12 -3.52
C LEU A 108 9.33 -13.31 -4.56
N ASP A 109 9.47 -12.70 -5.74
CA ASP A 109 8.50 -12.82 -6.84
C ASP A 109 7.05 -12.67 -6.34
N ILE A 110 6.76 -11.50 -5.74
CA ILE A 110 5.51 -11.22 -5.02
C ILE A 110 4.27 -11.39 -5.91
N ALA A 111 4.45 -11.39 -7.24
CA ALA A 111 3.40 -11.65 -8.22
C ALA A 111 3.01 -13.13 -8.32
N SER A 112 3.84 -14.05 -7.82
CA SER A 112 3.55 -15.48 -7.76
C SER A 112 2.61 -15.81 -6.60
N ASN A 113 1.69 -16.74 -6.82
CA ASN A 113 0.81 -17.30 -5.78
C ASN A 113 1.47 -18.45 -4.98
N GLU A 114 2.78 -18.64 -5.11
CA GLU A 114 3.52 -19.69 -4.42
C GLU A 114 3.96 -19.29 -3.01
N VAL A 115 4.08 -20.27 -2.12
CA VAL A 115 4.65 -20.06 -0.78
C VAL A 115 6.18 -20.08 -0.88
N ARG A 116 6.83 -18.99 -0.50
CA ARG A 116 8.29 -18.85 -0.53
C ARG A 116 8.88 -18.57 0.84
N MET A 117 10.07 -19.12 1.07
CA MET A 117 10.86 -18.87 2.28
C MET A 117 12.26 -18.42 1.88
N ILE A 118 12.71 -17.29 2.43
CA ILE A 118 14.04 -16.74 2.19
C ILE A 118 14.83 -16.69 3.50
N GLY A 119 16.06 -17.18 3.44
CA GLY A 119 17.01 -17.11 4.56
C GLY A 119 18.08 -16.05 4.32
N ILE A 120 18.24 -15.12 5.26
CA ILE A 120 19.33 -14.13 5.25
C ILE A 120 20.41 -14.56 6.25
N LYS A 121 21.62 -14.87 5.77
CA LYS A 121 22.75 -15.33 6.58
C LYS A 121 23.97 -14.41 6.42
N GLY A 122 24.82 -14.35 7.45
CA GLY A 122 26.04 -13.54 7.45
C GLY A 122 26.53 -13.24 8.86
N MET A 123 27.68 -12.59 8.97
CA MET A 123 28.31 -12.24 10.25
C MET A 123 27.41 -11.38 11.15
N GLY A 124 27.67 -11.40 12.46
CA GLY A 124 27.03 -10.50 13.42
C GLY A 124 27.28 -9.03 13.04
N GLY A 125 26.30 -8.15 13.29
CA GLY A 125 26.42 -6.72 12.97
C GLY A 125 26.24 -6.34 11.49
N ALA A 126 26.15 -7.30 10.56
CA ALA A 126 26.05 -7.04 9.12
C ALA A 126 24.70 -6.46 8.62
N GLY A 127 23.80 -6.06 9.53
CA GLY A 127 22.50 -5.46 9.16
C GLY A 127 21.42 -6.42 8.65
N LYS A 128 21.52 -7.73 8.92
CA LYS A 128 20.56 -8.74 8.41
C LYS A 128 19.12 -8.48 8.84
N THR A 129 18.90 -8.19 10.12
CA THR A 129 17.57 -7.86 10.66
C THR A 129 17.06 -6.55 10.08
N THR A 130 17.96 -5.57 9.88
CA THR A 130 17.65 -4.29 9.22
C THR A 130 17.19 -4.51 7.78
N LEU A 131 17.86 -5.40 7.03
CA LEU A 131 17.46 -5.78 5.67
C LEU A 131 16.10 -6.49 5.67
N ALA A 132 15.88 -7.45 6.57
CA ALA A 132 14.58 -8.11 6.69
C ALA A 132 13.44 -7.12 6.99
N ARG A 133 13.67 -6.13 7.87
CA ARG A 133 12.71 -5.07 8.17
C ARG A 133 12.43 -4.20 6.95
N ALA A 134 13.47 -3.72 6.27
CA ALA A 134 13.31 -2.90 5.08
C ALA A 134 12.54 -3.62 3.96
N VAL A 135 12.81 -4.90 3.72
CA VAL A 135 12.02 -5.74 2.81
C VAL A 135 10.56 -5.81 3.27
N PHE A 136 10.31 -6.12 4.55
CA PHE A 136 8.96 -6.20 5.09
C PHE A 136 8.19 -4.88 4.91
N ASP A 137 8.80 -3.75 5.25
CA ASP A 137 8.16 -2.43 5.14
C ASP A 137 7.81 -2.10 3.69
N ARG A 138 8.62 -2.54 2.73
CA ARG A 138 8.38 -2.32 1.29
C ARG A 138 7.28 -3.22 0.75
N ILE A 139 7.35 -4.53 0.99
CA ILE A 139 6.47 -5.50 0.31
C ILE A 139 5.12 -5.68 1.00
N SER A 140 5.00 -5.36 2.29
CA SER A 140 3.86 -5.76 3.12
C SER A 140 2.51 -5.12 2.74
N VAL A 141 2.49 -4.14 1.85
CA VAL A 141 1.25 -3.55 1.30
C VAL A 141 0.56 -4.49 0.30
N HIS A 142 1.33 -5.40 -0.31
CA HIS A 142 0.80 -6.39 -1.26
C HIS A 142 0.10 -7.57 -0.58
N PHE A 143 0.24 -7.69 0.74
CA PHE A 143 -0.31 -8.79 1.53
C PHE A 143 -1.50 -8.32 2.37
N GLU A 144 -2.52 -9.16 2.42
CA GLU A 144 -3.73 -8.93 3.24
C GLU A 144 -3.42 -8.97 4.74
N ALA A 145 -2.56 -9.90 5.13
CA ALA A 145 -2.14 -10.14 6.50
C ALA A 145 -0.61 -10.13 6.57
N LYS A 146 -0.06 -9.52 7.62
CA LYS A 146 1.39 -9.34 7.79
C LYS A 146 1.77 -9.28 9.26
N SER A 147 2.93 -9.84 9.57
CA SER A 147 3.52 -9.77 10.91
C SER A 147 5.03 -9.66 10.80
N PHE A 148 5.63 -8.80 11.61
CA PHE A 148 7.08 -8.73 11.77
C PHE A 148 7.47 -9.06 13.21
N VAL A 149 8.28 -10.09 13.35
CA VAL A 149 8.65 -10.65 14.64
C VAL A 149 10.16 -10.56 14.83
N GLU A 150 10.55 -9.80 15.84
CA GLU A 150 11.95 -9.61 16.21
C GLU A 150 12.31 -10.38 17.46
N ASN A 151 13.61 -10.61 17.67
CA ASN A 151 14.15 -11.18 18.89
C ASN A 151 13.50 -12.53 19.27
N VAL A 152 13.10 -13.33 18.27
CA VAL A 152 12.40 -14.61 18.45
C VAL A 152 13.18 -15.52 19.40
N ARG A 153 14.51 -15.58 19.25
CA ARG A 153 15.38 -16.41 20.09
C ARG A 153 15.38 -15.95 21.54
N GLU A 154 15.49 -14.66 21.77
CA GLU A 154 15.57 -14.05 23.09
C GLU A 154 14.24 -14.19 23.83
N VAL A 155 13.14 -13.87 23.15
CA VAL A 155 11.78 -13.93 23.73
C VAL A 155 11.37 -15.37 24.00
N SER A 156 11.59 -16.30 23.06
CA SER A 156 11.21 -17.71 23.25
C SER A 156 11.99 -18.41 24.36
N LYS A 157 13.23 -17.97 24.64
CA LYS A 157 14.08 -18.57 25.69
C LYS A 157 13.89 -17.95 27.06
N ALA A 158 13.29 -16.76 27.15
CA ALA A 158 13.08 -16.08 28.43
C ALA A 158 12.08 -16.82 29.34
N SER A 159 11.05 -17.45 28.75
CA SER A 159 10.05 -18.24 29.48
C SER A 159 9.20 -19.09 28.54
N LEU A 160 8.49 -20.08 29.09
CA LEU A 160 7.44 -20.82 28.36
C LEU A 160 6.32 -19.90 27.85
N SER A 161 6.05 -18.80 28.56
CA SER A 161 5.08 -17.78 28.13
C SER A 161 5.59 -16.91 26.97
N GLY A 162 6.91 -16.86 26.73
CA GLY A 162 7.49 -16.09 25.63
C GLY A 162 7.17 -16.67 24.26
N LEU A 163 7.13 -18.01 24.13
CA LEU A 163 6.70 -18.62 22.88
C LEU A 163 5.20 -18.42 22.62
N LEU A 164 4.38 -18.49 23.67
CA LEU A 164 2.95 -18.23 23.59
C LEU A 164 2.67 -16.79 23.17
N SER A 165 3.38 -15.80 23.74
CA SER A 165 3.20 -14.40 23.38
C SER A 165 3.62 -14.11 21.94
N LEU A 166 4.67 -14.75 21.43
CA LEU A 166 5.06 -14.66 20.02
C LEU A 166 3.97 -15.22 19.10
N GLN A 167 3.39 -16.38 19.43
CA GLN A 167 2.28 -16.95 18.66
C GLN A 167 1.04 -16.06 18.68
N GLN A 168 0.63 -15.59 19.86
CA GLN A 168 -0.52 -14.68 19.99
C GLN A 168 -0.30 -13.39 19.19
N LYS A 169 0.92 -12.84 19.19
CA LYS A 169 1.26 -11.68 18.37
C LYS A 169 1.06 -11.98 16.87
N ILE A 170 1.67 -13.06 16.38
CA ILE A 170 1.56 -13.43 14.96
C ILE A 170 0.09 -13.64 14.59
N LEU A 171 -0.66 -14.43 15.36
CA LEU A 171 -2.04 -14.74 15.06
C LEU A 171 -2.96 -13.52 15.17
N SER A 172 -2.73 -12.62 16.12
CA SER A 172 -3.53 -11.40 16.23
C SER A 172 -3.27 -10.44 15.06
N GLU A 173 -2.02 -10.32 14.61
CA GLU A 173 -1.67 -9.49 13.44
C GLU A 173 -2.16 -10.12 12.13
N LEU A 174 -2.17 -11.45 12.01
CA LEU A 174 -2.61 -12.14 10.80
C LEU A 174 -4.13 -12.35 10.70
N LEU A 175 -4.84 -12.45 11.84
CA LEU A 175 -6.27 -12.77 11.91
C LEU A 175 -7.11 -11.61 12.45
N ASN A 176 -6.71 -10.36 12.20
CA ASN A 176 -7.47 -9.16 12.58
C ASN A 176 -7.87 -9.13 14.07
N GLY A 177 -6.95 -9.51 14.97
CA GLY A 177 -7.13 -9.46 16.41
C GLY A 177 -7.73 -10.72 17.05
N GLN A 178 -8.11 -11.73 16.26
CA GLN A 178 -8.72 -12.97 16.80
C GLN A 178 -7.71 -13.91 17.48
N GLY A 179 -6.41 -13.72 17.28
CA GLY A 179 -5.34 -14.56 17.82
C GLY A 179 -5.06 -14.44 19.33
N ASN A 180 -5.67 -13.48 20.02
CA ASN A 180 -5.42 -13.26 21.46
C ASN A 180 -6.01 -14.34 22.38
N ASN A 181 -6.90 -15.17 21.84
CA ASN A 181 -7.63 -16.19 22.62
C ASN A 181 -6.88 -17.53 22.75
N VAL A 182 -5.68 -17.65 22.19
CA VAL A 182 -4.88 -18.88 22.28
C VAL A 182 -4.42 -19.10 23.72
N GLY A 183 -4.87 -20.18 24.35
CA GLY A 183 -4.56 -20.52 25.74
C GLY A 183 -3.26 -21.29 25.93
N SER A 184 -2.68 -21.85 24.86
CA SER A 184 -1.42 -22.61 24.93
C SER A 184 -0.67 -22.67 23.60
N VAL A 185 0.64 -22.96 23.67
CA VAL A 185 1.48 -23.07 22.46
C VAL A 185 0.97 -24.14 21.48
N HIS A 186 0.49 -25.25 22.02
CA HIS A 186 -0.03 -26.38 21.23
C HIS A 186 -1.36 -26.05 20.54
N GLU A 187 -2.18 -25.20 21.16
CA GLU A 187 -3.41 -24.70 20.52
C GLU A 187 -3.07 -23.74 19.37
N GLY A 188 -2.11 -22.84 19.58
CA GLY A 188 -1.67 -21.88 18.56
C GLY A 188 -1.10 -22.55 17.30
N THR A 189 -0.53 -23.75 17.40
CA THR A 189 -0.03 -24.50 16.22
C THR A 189 -1.12 -25.12 15.35
N LYS A 190 -2.39 -25.12 15.79
CA LYS A 190 -3.51 -25.77 15.10
C LYS A 190 -4.45 -24.80 14.38
N ILE A 191 -4.18 -23.49 14.51
CA ILE A 191 -4.90 -22.42 13.83
C ILE A 191 -4.26 -22.22 12.45
#